data_AF-A0A7Y6EFQ7-F1
#
_entry.id   AF-A0A7Y6EFQ7-F1
#
_cell.length_a   1.000
_cell.length_b   1.000
_cell.length_c   1.000
_cell.angle_alpha   90.00
_cell.angle_beta   90.00
_cell.angle_gamma   90.00
#
_symmetry.space_group_name_H-M   'P 1'
#
loop_
_entity.id
_entity.type
_entity.pdbx_description
1 polymer ?
#
loop_
_entity_poly.entity_id
_entity_poly.type
_entity_poly.pdbx_seq_one_letter_code
_entity_poly.pdbx_strand_id
1 'polypeptide(L)'
;MFEEEDASDYTSDDNEVVKAVSTTAQIRASWSKQLDRGWHGVKVADWAGLFLPAKLDADIRFLNLLVDKVPSFARVAQRRRRDAVGRLARDQYLLPWTRKSQPQFFVEERAGLEPALKDVEHGFPVAQVQSLVLMALEAGDVEQARKRLVYCWLIPTVHCTNITHRALPGRCEDFDRPLDRYSKRHQKLQELADGEFQGVAMTLRRYDGAPIDPDTYSRAQLLDDLRTIDQLRPIVDGLEGLTFPDPEEEKAYTKRMTDRTRKLDA
;
A
#
# COMPACT_ATOMS: atom_id res chain seq x y z
N MET A 1 -31.78 14.92 5.23
CA MET A 1 -31.95 14.15 6.46
C MET A 1 -31.55 12.74 6.08
N PHE A 2 -30.26 12.42 6.26
CA PHE A 2 -29.71 11.11 5.96
C PHE A 2 -29.32 10.56 7.31
N GLU A 3 -29.99 9.48 7.71
CA GLU A 3 -29.68 8.77 8.94
C GLU A 3 -28.27 8.20 8.81
N GLU A 4 -27.47 8.50 9.83
CA GLU A 4 -26.20 7.88 10.14
C GLU A 4 -26.48 6.40 10.41
N GLU A 5 -26.54 5.56 9.37
CA GLU A 5 -26.55 4.10 9.52
C GLU A 5 -25.15 3.63 9.94
N ASP A 6 -24.95 3.74 11.25
CA ASP A 6 -24.20 2.88 12.15
C ASP A 6 -22.95 2.17 11.60
N ALA A 7 -21.83 2.89 11.74
CA ALA A 7 -20.51 2.29 11.90
C ALA A 7 -20.34 1.54 13.26
N SER A 8 -21.38 1.47 14.10
CA SER A 8 -21.33 0.92 15.45
C SER A 8 -21.31 -0.62 15.51
N ASP A 9 -21.73 -1.31 14.43
CA ASP A 9 -21.68 -2.77 14.34
C ASP A 9 -20.26 -3.34 14.08
N TYR A 10 -19.24 -2.48 14.00
CA TYR A 10 -17.82 -2.86 14.04
C TYR A 10 -17.14 -2.53 15.36
N THR A 11 -17.87 -1.94 16.31
CA THR A 11 -17.41 -1.63 17.67
C THR A 11 -18.24 -2.42 18.67
N SER A 12 -18.21 -3.76 18.59
CA SER A 12 -18.57 -4.59 19.74
C SER A 12 -17.33 -4.81 20.58
N ASP A 13 -17.42 -4.39 21.83
CA ASP A 13 -16.50 -4.63 22.93
C ASP A 13 -15.86 -6.03 22.89
N ASP A 14 -14.56 -6.07 22.63
CA ASP A 14 -13.64 -7.08 23.15
C ASP A 14 -12.36 -6.33 23.52
N ASN A 15 -12.47 -5.53 24.58
CA ASN A 15 -11.36 -4.82 25.24
C ASN A 15 -10.56 -5.76 26.15
N GLU A 16 -10.27 -6.97 25.66
CA GLU A 16 -9.21 -7.83 26.18
C GLU A 16 -8.43 -8.38 24.98
N VAL A 17 -7.48 -7.59 24.49
CA VAL A 17 -6.35 -8.17 23.76
C VAL A 17 -5.52 -8.93 24.80
N VAL A 18 -5.92 -10.17 25.05
CA VAL A 18 -5.02 -11.17 25.62
C VAL A 18 -3.80 -11.17 24.69
N LYS A 19 -2.65 -10.62 25.16
CA LYS A 19 -1.31 -10.81 24.57
C LYS A 19 -0.92 -12.31 24.66
N ALA A 20 -1.81 -13.22 24.24
CA ALA A 20 -1.45 -14.59 23.98
C ALA A 20 -0.61 -14.57 22.71
N VAL A 21 0.60 -15.14 22.78
CA VAL A 21 1.44 -15.42 21.62
C VAL A 21 0.59 -16.26 20.66
N SER A 22 -0.02 -15.59 19.68
CA SER A 22 -0.87 -16.25 18.71
C SER A 22 0.02 -17.07 17.79
N THR A 23 -0.28 -18.36 17.68
CA THR A 23 0.43 -19.24 16.74
C THR A 23 0.20 -18.75 15.31
N THR A 24 1.12 -19.06 14.40
CA THR A 24 1.00 -18.75 12.96
C THR A 24 -0.34 -19.23 12.38
N ALA A 25 -0.84 -20.39 12.85
CA ALA A 25 -2.13 -20.93 12.44
C ALA A 25 -3.31 -20.05 12.88
N GLN A 26 -3.31 -19.55 14.12
CA GLN A 26 -4.34 -18.65 14.63
C GLN A 26 -4.33 -17.30 13.90
N ILE A 27 -3.15 -16.77 13.59
CA ILE A 27 -3.00 -15.54 12.80
C ILE A 27 -3.64 -15.70 11.42
N ARG A 28 -3.26 -16.76 10.69
CA ARG A 28 -3.81 -17.04 9.35
C ARG A 28 -5.31 -17.29 9.38
N ALA A 29 -5.82 -17.97 10.41
CA ALA A 29 -7.27 -18.18 10.58
C ALA A 29 -8.02 -16.85 10.79
N SER A 30 -7.46 -15.94 11.58
CA SER A 30 -8.04 -14.60 11.79
C SER A 30 -8.09 -13.80 10.49
N TRP A 31 -7.01 -13.80 9.72
CA TRP A 31 -6.96 -13.15 8.41
C TRP A 31 -7.94 -13.76 7.42
N SER A 32 -7.98 -15.10 7.33
CA SER A 32 -8.88 -15.83 6.44
C SER A 32 -10.33 -15.41 6.65
N LYS A 33 -10.79 -15.40 7.91
CA LYS A 33 -12.16 -14.98 8.26
C LYS A 33 -12.47 -13.55 7.80
N GLN A 34 -11.51 -12.64 7.90
CA GLN A 34 -11.69 -11.25 7.48
C GLN A 34 -11.67 -11.08 5.96
N LEU A 35 -10.73 -11.75 5.30
CA LEU A 35 -10.62 -11.74 3.84
C LEU A 35 -11.87 -12.35 3.17
N ASP A 36 -12.45 -13.38 3.79
CA ASP A 36 -13.70 -13.99 3.35
C ASP A 36 -14.94 -13.14 3.64
N ARG A 37 -15.00 -12.43 4.78
CA ARG A 37 -16.07 -11.47 5.08
C ARG A 37 -16.05 -10.27 4.13
N GLY A 38 -14.84 -9.78 3.85
CA GLY A 38 -14.59 -8.63 3.00
C GLY A 38 -15.36 -7.37 3.41
N TRP A 39 -15.85 -6.60 2.42
CA TRP A 39 -16.52 -5.31 2.62
C TRP A 39 -17.91 -5.31 2.00
N HIS A 40 -18.94 -4.98 2.79
CA HIS A 40 -20.34 -5.03 2.37
C HIS A 40 -20.76 -6.38 1.72
N GLY A 41 -20.19 -7.49 2.20
CA GLY A 41 -20.45 -8.84 1.67
C GLY A 41 -19.69 -9.18 0.38
N VAL A 42 -18.83 -8.29 -0.11
CA VAL A 42 -17.91 -8.54 -1.23
C VAL A 42 -16.60 -9.07 -0.68
N LYS A 43 -16.19 -10.28 -1.09
CA LYS A 43 -14.93 -10.88 -0.67
C LYS A 43 -13.75 -10.03 -1.08
N VAL A 44 -12.64 -10.11 -0.33
CA VAL A 44 -11.45 -9.33 -0.66
C VAL A 44 -10.87 -9.68 -2.04
N ALA A 45 -10.93 -10.95 -2.43
CA ALA A 45 -10.52 -11.37 -3.77
C ALA A 45 -11.36 -10.71 -4.88
N ASP A 46 -12.68 -10.63 -4.70
CA ASP A 46 -13.57 -9.98 -5.65
C ASP A 46 -13.36 -8.47 -5.68
N TRP A 47 -13.12 -7.85 -4.52
CA TRP A 47 -12.76 -6.45 -4.45
C TRP A 47 -11.48 -6.21 -5.26
N ALA A 48 -10.36 -6.78 -4.83
CA ALA A 48 -9.06 -6.51 -5.42
C ALA A 48 -8.94 -6.97 -6.88
N GLY A 49 -9.53 -8.11 -7.21
CA GLY A 49 -9.47 -8.70 -8.56
C GLY A 49 -10.46 -8.10 -9.55
N LEU A 50 -11.61 -7.59 -9.10
CA LEU A 50 -12.66 -7.07 -9.99
C LEU A 50 -12.93 -5.58 -9.77
N PHE A 51 -13.27 -5.18 -8.55
CA PHE A 51 -13.67 -3.80 -8.29
C PHE A 51 -12.52 -2.80 -8.47
N LEU A 52 -11.31 -3.05 -7.92
CA LEU A 52 -10.15 -2.14 -8.07
C LEU A 52 -9.87 -1.81 -9.54
N PRO A 53 -9.66 -2.82 -10.42
CA PRO A 53 -9.47 -2.59 -11.84
C PRO A 53 -10.67 -1.89 -12.51
N ALA A 54 -11.90 -2.38 -12.28
CA ALA A 54 -13.08 -1.84 -12.94
C ALA A 54 -13.34 -0.37 -12.56
N LYS A 55 -13.10 -0.03 -11.28
CA LYS A 55 -13.26 1.35 -10.79
C LYS A 55 -12.19 2.27 -11.37
N LEU A 56 -10.94 1.81 -11.45
CA LEU A 56 -9.88 2.54 -12.15
C LEU A 56 -10.29 2.81 -13.61
N ASP A 57 -10.70 1.78 -14.34
CA ASP A 57 -11.11 1.91 -15.75
C ASP A 57 -12.26 2.91 -15.91
N ALA A 58 -13.29 2.80 -15.07
CA ALA A 58 -14.46 3.67 -15.13
C ALA A 58 -14.09 5.13 -14.88
N ASP A 59 -13.29 5.40 -13.85
CA ASP A 59 -12.84 6.76 -13.51
C ASP A 59 -11.97 7.36 -14.62
N ILE A 60 -11.03 6.58 -15.16
CA ILE A 60 -10.14 7.04 -16.24
C ILE A 60 -10.92 7.27 -17.53
N ARG A 61 -11.80 6.35 -17.92
CA ARG A 61 -12.65 6.49 -19.12
C ARG A 61 -13.56 7.71 -19.02
N PHE A 62 -14.19 7.94 -17.87
CA PHE A 62 -15.00 9.13 -17.64
C PHE A 62 -14.18 10.40 -17.79
N LEU A 63 -13.00 10.46 -17.16
CA LEU A 63 -12.12 11.62 -17.23
C LEU A 63 -11.59 11.87 -18.65
N ASN A 64 -11.29 10.82 -19.41
CA ASN A 64 -10.89 10.93 -20.82
C ASN A 64 -12.03 11.51 -21.66
N LEU A 65 -13.23 10.94 -21.57
CA LEU A 65 -14.41 11.43 -22.29
C LEU A 65 -14.71 12.89 -21.94
N LEU A 66 -14.55 13.28 -20.67
CA LEU A 66 -14.75 14.66 -20.23
C LEU A 66 -13.74 15.61 -20.88
N VAL A 67 -12.47 15.22 -21.00
CA VAL A 67 -11.45 16.02 -21.68
C VAL A 67 -11.73 16.11 -23.18
N ASP A 68 -12.14 15.02 -23.82
CA ASP A 68 -12.47 15.02 -25.25
C ASP A 68 -13.63 15.98 -25.56
N LYS A 69 -14.63 16.08 -24.66
CA LYS A 69 -15.76 16.99 -24.80
C LYS A 69 -15.46 18.41 -24.33
N VAL A 70 -14.56 18.57 -23.37
CA VAL A 70 -14.20 19.84 -22.74
C VAL A 70 -12.67 19.92 -22.57
N PRO A 71 -11.91 20.27 -23.64
CA PRO A 71 -10.45 20.23 -23.60
C PRO A 71 -9.81 21.14 -22.53
N SER A 72 -10.47 22.25 -22.20
CA SER A 72 -10.04 23.14 -21.10
C SER A 72 -10.01 22.44 -19.73
N PHE A 73 -10.66 21.29 -19.59
CA PHE A 73 -10.67 20.48 -18.37
C PHE A 73 -9.43 19.58 -18.22
N ALA A 74 -8.55 19.48 -19.22
CA ALA A 74 -7.41 18.56 -19.24
C ALA A 74 -6.56 18.59 -17.96
N ARG A 75 -6.23 19.79 -17.47
CA ARG A 75 -5.44 19.96 -16.24
C ARG A 75 -6.17 19.46 -14.99
N VAL A 76 -7.47 19.73 -14.89
CA VAL A 76 -8.29 19.28 -13.77
C VAL A 76 -8.45 17.75 -13.83
N ALA A 77 -8.71 17.20 -15.01
CA ALA A 77 -8.80 15.78 -15.24
C ALA A 77 -7.52 15.05 -14.81
N GLN A 78 -6.33 15.56 -15.19
CA GLN A 78 -5.05 15.00 -14.76
C GLN A 78 -4.90 14.96 -13.23
N ARG A 79 -5.31 16.03 -12.52
CA ARG A 79 -5.34 16.02 -11.05
C ARG A 79 -6.32 14.98 -10.52
N ARG A 80 -7.52 14.87 -11.11
CA ARG A 80 -8.54 13.90 -10.71
C ARG A 80 -8.13 12.46 -10.97
N ARG A 81 -7.35 12.17 -12.02
CA ARG A 81 -6.75 10.85 -12.28
C ARG A 81 -5.81 10.45 -11.13
N ARG A 82 -4.92 11.35 -10.70
CA ARG A 82 -4.06 11.12 -9.51
C ARG A 82 -4.88 10.89 -8.25
N ASP A 83 -5.90 11.71 -8.02
CA ASP A 83 -6.78 11.56 -6.84
C ASP A 83 -7.52 10.21 -6.86
N ALA A 84 -7.97 9.76 -8.04
CA ALA A 84 -8.64 8.47 -8.21
C ALA A 84 -7.70 7.30 -7.87
N VAL A 85 -6.51 7.26 -8.48
CA VAL A 85 -5.50 6.23 -8.18
C VAL A 85 -5.12 6.25 -6.70
N GLY A 86 -4.85 7.44 -6.14
CA GLY A 86 -4.46 7.58 -4.74
C GLY A 86 -5.57 7.23 -3.73
N ARG A 87 -6.85 7.30 -4.12
CA ARG A 87 -7.96 6.77 -3.30
C ARG A 87 -8.00 5.26 -3.36
N LEU A 88 -7.99 4.68 -4.56
CA LEU A 88 -8.01 3.23 -4.74
C LEU A 88 -6.82 2.54 -4.06
N ALA A 89 -5.63 3.11 -4.14
CA ALA A 89 -4.46 2.59 -3.42
C ALA A 89 -4.62 2.65 -1.89
N ARG A 90 -5.37 3.63 -1.36
CA ARG A 90 -5.65 3.78 0.08
C ARG A 90 -6.85 2.98 0.57
N ASP A 91 -7.64 2.40 -0.33
CA ASP A 91 -8.69 1.44 0.02
C ASP A 91 -8.11 0.10 0.53
N GLN A 92 -6.83 0.10 0.93
CA GLN A 92 -6.12 -1.00 1.56
C GLN A 92 -6.64 -1.34 2.96
N TYR A 93 -7.42 -0.45 3.60
CA TYR A 93 -7.95 -0.67 4.96
C TYR A 93 -8.85 -1.93 5.11
N LEU A 94 -9.15 -2.58 3.99
CA LEU A 94 -9.84 -3.85 3.88
C LEU A 94 -8.94 -5.07 4.13
N LEU A 95 -7.62 -4.90 4.02
CA LEU A 95 -6.66 -5.93 4.37
C LEU A 95 -6.56 -6.06 5.90
N PRO A 96 -6.48 -7.28 6.45
CA PRO A 96 -6.55 -7.48 7.90
C PRO A 96 -5.48 -6.70 8.69
N TRP A 97 -4.27 -6.64 8.14
CA TRP A 97 -3.08 -6.04 8.75
C TRP A 97 -3.01 -4.51 8.66
N THR A 98 -4.07 -3.82 8.23
CA THR A 98 -4.09 -2.34 8.34
C THR A 98 -4.69 -1.87 9.67
N ARG A 99 -5.31 -2.78 10.43
CA ARG A 99 -6.00 -2.49 11.70
C ARG A 99 -5.11 -2.86 12.87
N LYS A 100 -4.94 -1.95 13.84
CA LYS A 100 -4.13 -2.22 15.05
C LYS A 100 -4.65 -3.36 15.91
N SER A 101 -5.97 -3.61 15.88
CA SER A 101 -6.61 -4.70 16.62
C SER A 101 -6.41 -6.07 15.97
N GLN A 102 -5.74 -6.14 14.82
CA GLN A 102 -5.53 -7.36 14.07
C GLN A 102 -4.05 -7.75 14.05
N PRO A 103 -3.74 -9.04 13.85
CA PRO A 103 -2.37 -9.47 13.63
C PRO A 103 -1.77 -8.76 12.43
N GLN A 104 -0.59 -8.20 12.60
CA GLN A 104 0.14 -7.48 11.57
C GLN A 104 0.91 -8.45 10.68
N PHE A 105 1.01 -8.13 9.39
CA PHE A 105 1.82 -8.93 8.47
C PHE A 105 3.32 -8.72 8.71
N PHE A 106 3.70 -7.45 8.89
CA PHE A 106 5.04 -7.04 9.32
C PHE A 106 4.95 -6.22 10.59
N VAL A 107 5.86 -6.48 11.53
CA VAL A 107 5.96 -5.76 12.81
C VAL A 107 7.31 -5.09 12.90
N GLU A 108 7.31 -3.80 13.22
CA GLU A 108 8.52 -3.07 13.63
C GLU A 108 9.05 -3.66 14.95
N GLU A 109 10.32 -4.08 14.96
CA GLU A 109 11.04 -4.50 16.16
C GLU A 109 12.28 -3.63 16.37
N ARG A 110 12.59 -3.38 17.65
CA ARG A 110 13.84 -2.74 18.09
C ARG A 110 14.39 -3.45 19.32
N ALA A 111 15.02 -4.61 19.13
CA ALA A 111 15.72 -5.39 20.17
C ALA A 111 15.05 -5.41 21.56
N GLY A 112 13.74 -5.70 21.62
CA GLY A 112 12.99 -5.80 22.88
C GLY A 112 12.37 -4.49 23.40
N LEU A 113 12.57 -3.36 22.72
CA LEU A 113 11.78 -2.15 22.97
C LEU A 113 10.34 -2.36 22.46
N GLU A 114 9.34 -1.94 23.23
CA GLU A 114 7.93 -1.87 22.80
C GLU A 114 7.62 -0.44 22.34
N PRO A 115 7.89 -0.07 21.07
CA PRO A 115 7.60 1.27 20.58
C PRO A 115 6.08 1.54 20.57
N ALA A 116 5.71 2.78 20.91
CA ALA A 116 4.32 3.22 20.80
C ALA A 116 3.94 3.42 19.31
N LEU A 117 3.42 2.36 18.69
CA LEU A 117 3.05 2.34 17.28
C LEU A 117 1.76 3.16 17.03
N LYS A 118 1.92 4.30 16.36
CA LYS A 118 0.86 5.31 16.19
C LYS A 118 0.42 5.44 14.75
N ASP A 119 1.36 5.53 13.82
CA ASP A 119 1.09 5.75 12.41
C ASP A 119 0.98 4.42 11.64
N VAL A 120 0.43 4.50 10.42
CA VAL A 120 0.30 3.37 9.48
C VAL A 120 0.92 3.80 8.16
N GLU A 121 1.95 3.08 7.73
CA GLU A 121 2.71 3.44 6.53
C GLU A 121 2.55 2.43 5.42
N HIS A 122 2.37 2.95 4.20
CA HIS A 122 2.45 2.16 2.98
C HIS A 122 3.90 1.86 2.63
N GLY A 123 4.16 0.66 2.10
CA GLY A 123 5.49 0.28 1.59
C GLY A 123 6.00 1.25 0.53
N PHE A 124 5.11 1.72 -0.37
CA PHE A 124 5.38 2.80 -1.30
C PHE A 124 4.63 4.08 -0.92
N PRO A 125 5.26 5.27 -1.03
CA PRO A 125 4.55 6.53 -0.89
C PRO A 125 3.44 6.65 -1.94
N VAL A 126 2.27 7.13 -1.53
CA VAL A 126 1.08 7.25 -2.40
C VAL A 126 1.38 8.02 -3.69
N ALA A 127 2.26 9.02 -3.64
CA ALA A 127 2.67 9.78 -4.82
C ALA A 127 3.41 8.91 -5.86
N GLN A 128 4.23 7.95 -5.43
CA GLN A 128 4.88 7.02 -6.35
C GLN A 128 3.88 6.01 -6.90
N VAL A 129 2.97 5.49 -6.08
CA VAL A 129 1.87 4.62 -6.56
C VAL A 129 1.06 5.30 -7.66
N GLN A 130 0.71 6.58 -7.46
CA GLN A 130 0.04 7.39 -8.49
C GLN A 130 0.83 7.44 -9.79
N SER A 131 2.13 7.70 -9.73
CA SER A 131 2.99 7.79 -10.91
C SER A 131 3.14 6.46 -11.64
N LEU A 132 3.38 5.36 -10.90
CA LEU A 132 3.55 4.03 -11.47
C LEU A 132 2.33 3.58 -12.29
N VAL A 133 1.12 3.82 -11.76
CA VAL A 133 -0.14 3.48 -12.45
C VAL A 133 -0.40 4.40 -13.64
N LEU A 134 -0.21 5.71 -13.47
CA LEU A 134 -0.49 6.68 -14.53
C LEU A 134 0.48 6.60 -15.70
N MET A 135 1.75 6.24 -15.46
CA MET A 135 2.72 5.98 -16.53
C MET A 135 2.25 4.85 -17.46
N ALA A 136 1.72 3.76 -16.90
CA ALA A 136 1.18 2.66 -17.71
C ALA A 136 -0.03 3.12 -18.55
N LEU A 137 -0.93 3.90 -17.94
CA LEU A 137 -2.10 4.46 -18.65
C LEU A 137 -1.69 5.40 -19.79
N GLU A 138 -0.67 6.25 -19.59
CA GLU A 138 -0.15 7.13 -20.65
C GLU A 138 0.54 6.36 -21.78
N ALA A 139 1.14 5.21 -21.47
CA ALA A 139 1.69 4.30 -22.48
C ALA A 139 0.62 3.47 -23.21
N GLY A 140 -0.66 3.59 -22.82
CA GLY A 140 -1.75 2.77 -23.35
C GLY A 140 -1.78 1.34 -22.80
N ASP A 141 -0.94 1.02 -21.82
CA ASP A 141 -0.87 -0.30 -21.18
C ASP A 141 -1.80 -0.36 -19.96
N VAL A 142 -3.09 -0.47 -20.25
CA VAL A 142 -4.15 -0.53 -19.21
C VAL A 142 -3.96 -1.74 -18.30
N GLU A 143 -3.45 -2.85 -18.83
CA GLU A 143 -3.25 -4.06 -18.04
C GLU A 143 -2.14 -3.89 -16.99
N GLN A 144 -1.00 -3.30 -17.38
CA GLN A 144 0.03 -2.95 -16.40
C GLN A 144 -0.48 -1.91 -15.39
N ALA A 145 -1.33 -0.96 -15.79
CA ALA A 145 -1.91 0.00 -14.85
C ALA A 145 -2.73 -0.70 -13.75
N ARG A 146 -3.57 -1.67 -14.13
CA ARG A 146 -4.36 -2.48 -13.19
C ARG A 146 -3.46 -3.31 -12.28
N LYS A 147 -2.50 -4.04 -12.85
CA LYS A 147 -1.56 -4.88 -12.08
C LYS A 147 -0.75 -4.05 -11.10
N ARG A 148 -0.24 -2.87 -11.50
CA ARG A 148 0.50 -1.96 -10.62
C ARG A 148 -0.36 -1.43 -9.48
N LEU A 149 -1.63 -1.10 -9.73
CA LEU A 149 -2.56 -0.68 -8.69
C LEU A 149 -2.81 -1.80 -7.68
N VAL A 150 -3.17 -2.99 -8.16
CA VAL A 150 -3.46 -4.17 -7.33
C VAL A 150 -2.23 -4.57 -6.51
N TYR A 151 -1.06 -4.62 -7.13
CA TYR A 151 0.19 -4.90 -6.42
C TYR A 151 0.46 -3.89 -5.30
N CYS A 152 0.43 -2.58 -5.61
CA CYS A 152 0.68 -1.56 -4.60
C CYS A 152 -0.34 -1.62 -3.45
N TRP A 153 -1.59 -1.97 -3.76
CA TRP A 153 -2.64 -2.18 -2.76
C TRP A 153 -2.39 -3.44 -1.90
N LEU A 154 -1.76 -4.48 -2.44
CA LEU A 154 -1.45 -5.70 -1.67
C LEU A 154 -0.27 -5.55 -0.69
N ILE A 155 0.67 -4.63 -0.93
CA ILE A 155 1.89 -4.48 -0.10
C ILE A 155 1.52 -4.19 1.35
N PRO A 156 1.74 -5.09 2.31
CA PRO A 156 1.30 -4.89 3.68
C PRO A 156 1.85 -3.61 4.31
N THR A 157 0.97 -2.87 4.98
CA THR A 157 1.36 -1.67 5.73
C THR A 157 2.14 -2.03 6.98
N VAL A 158 3.01 -1.12 7.42
CA VAL A 158 3.74 -1.26 8.69
C VAL A 158 3.27 -0.19 9.64
N HIS A 159 2.88 -0.59 10.86
CA HIS A 159 2.67 0.36 11.93
C HIS A 159 4.01 0.83 12.48
N CYS A 160 4.18 2.15 12.59
CA CYS A 160 5.41 2.73 13.09
C CYS A 160 5.17 3.85 14.11
N THR A 161 6.23 4.27 14.79
CA THR A 161 6.19 5.46 15.66
C THR A 161 6.13 6.75 14.83
N ASN A 162 5.63 7.85 15.43
CA ASN A 162 5.61 9.16 14.78
C ASN A 162 7.00 9.65 14.36
N ILE A 163 8.02 9.36 15.17
CA ILE A 163 9.40 9.75 14.86
C ILE A 163 9.99 8.88 13.74
N THR A 164 9.62 7.60 13.67
CA THR A 164 9.99 6.74 12.54
C THR A 164 9.33 7.21 11.26
N HIS A 165 8.02 7.49 11.28
CA HIS A 165 7.29 8.05 10.12
C HIS A 165 8.01 9.26 9.51
N ARG A 166 8.44 10.21 10.35
CA ARG A 166 9.15 11.43 9.92
C ARG A 166 10.56 11.16 9.37
N ALA A 167 11.19 10.08 9.81
CA ALA A 167 12.52 9.68 9.38
C ALA A 167 12.51 8.86 8.08
N LEU A 168 11.40 8.19 7.75
CA LEU A 168 11.26 7.43 6.52
C LEU A 168 11.53 8.30 5.28
N PRO A 169 12.21 7.76 4.26
CA PRO A 169 12.40 8.49 3.02
C PRO A 169 11.05 8.75 2.35
N GLY A 170 10.94 9.89 1.67
CA GLY A 170 9.74 10.29 0.94
C GLY A 170 9.55 9.58 -0.40
N ARG A 171 10.51 8.72 -0.79
CA ARG A 171 10.53 7.93 -2.02
C ARG A 171 11.25 6.60 -1.78
N CYS A 172 10.83 5.55 -2.48
CA CYS A 172 11.57 4.30 -2.63
C CYS A 172 12.54 4.42 -3.81
N GLU A 173 13.71 3.82 -3.67
CA GLU A 173 14.77 3.84 -4.69
C GLU A 173 14.74 2.61 -5.60
N ASP A 174 14.06 1.55 -5.16
CA ASP A 174 13.98 0.27 -5.87
C ASP A 174 12.56 -0.30 -5.75
N PHE A 175 11.86 -0.42 -6.89
CA PHE A 175 10.49 -0.95 -6.91
C PHE A 175 10.43 -2.47 -6.77
N ASP A 176 11.55 -3.18 -6.94
CA ASP A 176 11.62 -4.59 -6.62
C ASP A 176 11.74 -4.82 -5.12
N ARG A 177 12.04 -3.79 -4.32
CA ARG A 177 12.10 -3.86 -2.85
C ARG A 177 10.94 -3.09 -2.20
N PRO A 178 9.76 -3.72 -1.99
CA PRO A 178 8.56 -3.05 -1.47
C PRO A 178 8.71 -2.46 -0.05
N LEU A 179 9.73 -2.89 0.69
CA LEU A 179 10.03 -2.43 2.05
C LEU A 179 11.30 -1.58 2.13
N ASP A 180 11.89 -1.19 1.00
CA ASP A 180 13.15 -0.42 0.92
C ASP A 180 13.19 0.81 1.84
N ARG A 181 12.05 1.48 2.07
CA ARG A 181 11.95 2.65 2.98
C ARG A 181 12.34 2.34 4.42
N TYR A 182 12.23 1.09 4.84
CA TYR A 182 12.58 0.62 6.18
C TYR A 182 14.04 0.14 6.27
N SER A 183 14.78 0.24 5.17
CA SER A 183 16.19 -0.11 5.10
C SER A 183 17.05 0.67 6.09
N LYS A 184 18.06 0.00 6.65
CA LYS A 184 19.10 0.63 7.47
C LYS A 184 20.06 1.50 6.65
N ARG A 185 20.02 1.45 5.32
CA ARG A 185 20.84 2.32 4.43
C ARG A 185 20.38 3.78 4.45
N HIS A 186 19.15 4.04 4.88
CA HIS A 186 18.63 5.41 4.98
C HIS A 186 19.21 6.13 6.19
N GLN A 187 20.03 7.16 5.91
CA GLN A 187 20.75 7.93 6.93
C GLN A 187 19.86 8.44 8.08
N LYS A 188 18.66 8.95 7.77
CA LYS A 188 17.73 9.46 8.81
C LYS A 188 17.27 8.39 9.79
N LEU A 189 17.16 7.13 9.35
CA LEU A 189 16.80 6.02 10.24
C LEU A 189 17.99 5.62 11.13
N GLN A 190 19.22 5.79 10.64
CA GLN A 190 20.43 5.60 11.44
C GLN A 190 20.55 6.69 12.50
N GLU A 191 20.41 7.97 12.11
CA GLU A 191 20.42 9.11 13.04
C GLU A 191 19.35 8.96 14.13
N LEU A 192 18.15 8.49 13.75
CA LEU A 192 17.08 8.20 14.68
C LEU A 192 17.45 7.05 15.63
N ALA A 193 18.07 5.99 15.12
CA ALA A 193 18.52 4.87 15.94
C ALA A 193 19.54 5.33 16.98
N ASP A 194 20.54 6.10 16.57
CA ASP A 194 21.61 6.60 17.46
C ASP A 194 21.08 7.60 18.49
N GLY A 195 20.17 8.50 18.09
CA GLY A 195 19.66 9.57 18.96
C GLY A 195 18.57 9.14 19.93
N GLU A 196 17.55 8.40 19.46
CA GLU A 196 16.34 8.10 20.24
C GLU A 196 16.30 6.65 20.74
N PHE A 197 17.05 5.76 20.11
CA PHE A 197 17.00 4.32 20.38
C PHE A 197 18.36 3.73 20.76
N GLN A 198 19.31 4.53 21.26
CA GLN A 198 20.61 4.07 21.79
C GLN A 198 21.41 3.22 20.80
N GLY A 199 21.34 3.53 19.50
CA GLY A 199 21.98 2.78 18.41
C GLY A 199 21.21 1.52 17.98
N VAL A 200 20.03 1.25 18.54
CA VAL A 200 19.21 0.09 18.16
C VAL A 200 18.48 0.39 16.86
N ALA A 201 18.98 -0.20 15.78
CA ALA A 201 18.37 -0.11 14.47
C ALA A 201 16.99 -0.79 14.42
N MET A 202 16.10 -0.20 13.62
CA MET A 202 14.82 -0.80 13.29
C MET A 202 15.02 -2.09 12.48
N THR A 203 14.23 -3.11 12.80
CA THR A 203 14.10 -4.33 12.01
C THR A 203 12.64 -4.64 11.77
N LEU A 204 12.34 -5.42 10.72
CA LEU A 204 10.99 -5.93 10.49
C LEU A 204 10.95 -7.43 10.79
N ARG A 205 9.87 -7.88 11.41
CA ARG A 205 9.54 -9.30 11.52
C ARG A 205 8.25 -9.59 10.80
N ARG A 206 8.21 -10.70 10.09
CA ARG A 206 6.99 -11.24 9.50
C ARG A 206 6.10 -11.85 10.60
N TYR A 207 4.82 -12.01 10.31
CA TYR A 207 3.81 -12.57 11.21
C TYR A 207 4.14 -13.92 11.84
N ASP A 208 5.05 -14.71 11.25
CA ASP A 208 5.52 -15.99 11.79
C ASP A 208 6.81 -15.86 12.63
N GLY A 209 7.26 -14.63 12.89
CA GLY A 209 8.47 -14.31 13.64
C GLY A 209 9.74 -14.28 12.79
N ALA A 210 9.67 -14.63 11.50
CA ALA A 210 10.84 -14.60 10.63
C ALA A 210 11.38 -13.15 10.48
N PRO A 211 12.68 -12.91 10.69
CA PRO A 211 13.26 -11.60 10.44
C PRO A 211 13.23 -11.31 8.94
N ILE A 212 12.86 -10.08 8.59
CA ILE A 212 12.88 -9.56 7.23
C ILE A 212 13.95 -8.50 7.14
N ASP A 213 14.84 -8.67 6.18
CA ASP A 213 15.80 -7.65 5.79
C ASP A 213 15.24 -6.83 4.62
N PRO A 214 14.87 -5.55 4.83
CA PRO A 214 14.36 -4.70 3.76
C PRO A 214 15.35 -4.50 2.60
N ASP A 215 16.63 -4.78 2.81
CA ASP A 215 17.66 -4.60 1.78
C ASP A 215 17.66 -5.68 0.71
N THR A 216 17.14 -6.84 1.04
CA THR A 216 17.15 -8.04 0.21
C THR A 216 15.76 -8.61 -0.04
N TYR A 217 14.75 -8.18 0.73
CA TYR A 217 13.37 -8.63 0.56
C TYR A 217 12.74 -8.08 -0.73
N SER A 218 12.64 -8.96 -1.70
CA SER A 218 12.15 -8.67 -3.04
C SER A 218 10.62 -8.77 -3.15
N ARG A 219 10.09 -8.18 -4.22
CA ARG A 219 8.71 -8.31 -4.68
C ARG A 219 8.31 -9.76 -4.88
N ALA A 220 9.20 -10.59 -5.45
CA ALA A 220 8.93 -12.00 -5.65
C ALA A 220 8.67 -12.71 -4.32
N GLN A 221 9.53 -12.47 -3.32
CA GLN A 221 9.35 -13.02 -1.98
C GLN A 221 8.07 -12.53 -1.31
N LEU A 222 7.73 -11.24 -1.45
CA LEU A 222 6.47 -10.70 -0.95
C LEU A 222 5.27 -11.42 -1.56
N LEU A 223 5.27 -11.61 -2.88
CA LEU A 223 4.17 -12.27 -3.58
C LEU A 223 4.06 -13.73 -3.17
N ASP A 224 5.18 -14.45 -3.02
CA ASP A 224 5.17 -15.83 -2.53
C ASP A 224 4.61 -15.93 -1.10
N ASP A 225 5.00 -15.00 -0.22
CA ASP A 225 4.49 -14.94 1.14
C ASP A 225 2.98 -14.69 1.18
N LEU A 226 2.47 -13.76 0.35
CA LEU A 226 1.05 -13.50 0.21
C LEU A 226 0.29 -14.69 -0.41
N ARG A 227 0.92 -15.43 -1.32
CA ARG A 227 0.33 -16.62 -1.98
C ARG A 227 0.07 -17.77 -1.02
N THR A 228 0.71 -17.77 0.16
CA THR A 228 0.42 -18.72 1.25
C THR A 228 -0.95 -18.52 1.90
N ILE A 229 -1.60 -17.38 1.64
CA ILE A 229 -2.96 -17.07 2.09
C ILE A 229 -3.92 -17.40 0.96
N ASP A 230 -4.73 -18.44 1.13
CA ASP A 230 -5.57 -19.00 0.05
C ASP A 230 -6.50 -17.95 -0.57
N GLN A 231 -7.06 -17.04 0.22
CA GLN A 231 -7.93 -15.96 -0.25
C GLN A 231 -7.21 -14.94 -1.14
N LEU A 232 -5.88 -14.82 -1.04
CA LEU A 232 -5.09 -13.87 -1.84
C LEU A 232 -4.46 -14.52 -3.07
N ARG A 233 -4.36 -15.85 -3.10
CA ARG A 233 -3.72 -16.59 -4.20
C ARG A 233 -4.26 -16.19 -5.59
N PRO A 234 -5.58 -16.11 -5.85
CA PRO A 234 -6.08 -15.71 -7.17
C PRO A 234 -5.66 -14.29 -7.57
N ILE A 235 -5.53 -13.38 -6.60
CA ILE A 235 -5.11 -12.00 -6.83
C ILE A 235 -3.62 -11.97 -7.20
N VAL A 236 -2.81 -12.71 -6.45
CA VAL A 236 -1.36 -12.83 -6.68
C VAL A 236 -1.07 -13.48 -8.03
N ASP A 237 -1.80 -14.55 -8.38
CA ASP A 237 -1.68 -15.21 -9.67
C ASP A 237 -2.00 -14.26 -10.84
N GLY A 238 -2.99 -13.37 -10.66
CA GLY A 238 -3.33 -12.32 -11.63
C GLY A 238 -2.24 -11.26 -11.86
N LEU A 239 -1.19 -11.22 -11.04
CA LEU A 239 -0.05 -10.29 -11.20
C LEU A 239 1.07 -10.84 -12.09
N GLU A 240 0.90 -12.02 -12.70
CA GLU A 240 1.88 -12.57 -13.63
C GLU A 240 2.25 -11.56 -14.72
N GLY A 241 3.56 -11.38 -14.97
CA GLY A 241 4.07 -10.42 -15.95
C GLY A 241 3.98 -8.95 -15.51
N LEU A 242 3.76 -8.64 -14.22
CA LEU A 242 3.84 -7.28 -13.68
C LEU A 242 5.23 -6.66 -13.90
N THR A 243 5.27 -5.49 -14.52
CA THR A 243 6.49 -4.71 -14.73
C THR A 243 6.42 -3.36 -14.05
N PHE A 244 7.58 -2.83 -13.66
CA PHE A 244 7.75 -1.46 -13.21
C PHE A 244 8.68 -0.70 -14.16
N PRO A 245 8.47 0.62 -14.33
CA PRO A 245 9.45 1.48 -15.00
C PRO A 245 10.70 1.61 -14.14
N ASP A 246 11.77 2.17 -14.71
CA ASP A 246 12.96 2.47 -13.93
C ASP A 246 12.69 3.58 -12.89
N PRO A 247 13.34 3.58 -11.72
CA PRO A 247 13.15 4.59 -10.69
C PRO A 247 13.37 6.03 -11.16
N GLU A 248 14.35 6.26 -12.04
CA GLU A 248 14.61 7.59 -12.59
C GLU A 248 13.55 8.03 -13.61
N GLU A 249 12.96 7.10 -14.38
CA GLU A 249 11.83 7.39 -15.26
C GLU A 249 10.60 7.80 -14.45
N GLU A 250 10.29 7.08 -13.38
CA GLU A 250 9.17 7.41 -12.48
C GLU A 250 9.38 8.77 -11.81
N LYS A 251 10.61 9.07 -11.38
CA LYS A 251 10.97 10.36 -10.79
C LYS A 251 10.84 11.51 -11.78
N ALA A 252 11.32 11.34 -13.01
CA ALA A 252 11.13 12.31 -14.07
C ALA A 252 9.64 12.52 -14.36
N TYR A 253 8.86 11.44 -14.42
CA TYR A 253 7.41 11.48 -14.60
C TYR A 253 6.72 12.27 -13.48
N THR A 254 6.99 11.93 -12.22
CA THR A 254 6.43 12.62 -11.05
C THR A 254 6.72 14.12 -11.11
N LYS A 255 7.97 14.51 -11.43
CA LYS A 255 8.35 15.92 -11.57
C LYS A 255 7.46 16.62 -12.59
N ARG A 256 7.30 16.06 -13.80
CA ARG A 256 6.44 16.62 -14.86
C ARG A 256 4.98 16.75 -14.41
N MET A 257 4.45 15.79 -13.66
CA MET A 257 3.07 15.80 -13.16
C MET A 257 2.83 16.83 -12.06
N THR A 258 3.86 17.16 -11.29
CA THR A 258 3.76 18.12 -10.17
C THR A 258 4.13 19.55 -10.57
N ASP A 259 4.82 19.73 -11.70
CA ASP A 259 5.27 21.04 -12.16
C ASP A 259 4.08 21.95 -12.51
N ARG A 260 3.92 23.02 -11.74
CA ARG A 260 2.76 23.93 -11.84
C ARG A 260 2.82 24.88 -13.04
N THR A 261 4.00 25.01 -13.65
CA THR A 261 4.38 26.01 -14.66
C THR A 261 4.12 25.59 -16.11
N ARG A 262 3.80 24.31 -16.37
CA ARG A 262 3.48 23.89 -17.74
C ARG A 262 2.12 24.43 -18.17
N LYS A 263 2.12 25.42 -19.06
CA LYS A 263 1.02 25.60 -20.01
C LYS A 263 1.01 24.35 -20.87
N LEU A 264 -0.12 23.64 -20.91
CA LEU A 264 -0.35 22.60 -21.90
C LEU A 264 -0.39 23.33 -23.24
N ASP A 265 0.58 23.07 -24.11
CA ASP A 265 0.46 23.44 -25.51
C ASP A 265 -0.75 22.66 -26.04
N ALA A 266 -1.73 23.42 -26.54
CA ALA A 266 -3.01 22.94 -27.03
C ALA A 266 -2.88 22.30 -28.42
#